data_AF-A0A084VCT6-F1
#
_entry.id   AF-A0A084VCT6-F1
#
_cell.length_a   1.000
_cell.length_b   1.000
_cell.length_c   1.000
_cell.angle_alpha   90.00
_cell.angle_beta   90.00
_cell.angle_gamma   90.00
#
_symmetry.space_group_name_H-M   'P 1'
#
loop_
_entity.id
_entity.type
_entity.pdbx_description
1 polymer ?
#
loop_
_entity_poly.entity_id
_entity_poly.type
_entity_poly.pdbx_seq_one_letter_code
_entity_poly.pdbx_strand_id
1 'polypeptide(L)' 'MLAVNDDYYEDLSVADTEEILTSLKKGQQPRPGPRNGRFASEPVGGLTSLTEEPKGPGFGLQAGL' A
#
# COMPACT_ATOMS: atom_id res chain seq x y z
N MET A 1 8.89 6.26 6.31
CA MET A 1 8.52 4.85 6.49
C MET A 1 9.38 4.25 7.59
N LEU A 2 8.89 3.23 8.27
CA LEU A 2 9.56 2.44 9.29
C LEU A 2 9.45 0.97 8.88
N ALA A 3 10.56 0.23 8.92
CA ALA A 3 10.56 -1.21 8.69
C ALA A 3 10.77 -1.93 10.03
N VAL A 4 9.93 -2.91 10.33
CA VAL A 4 10.06 -3.77 11.52
C VAL A 4 9.97 -5.23 11.07
N ASN A 5 11.08 -5.95 11.15
CA ASN A 5 11.21 -7.28 10.55
C ASN A 5 10.81 -7.23 9.06
N ASP A 6 9.73 -7.92 8.69
CA ASP A 6 9.22 -8.02 7.31
C ASP A 6 8.11 -7.01 6.99
N ASP A 7 7.67 -6.21 7.97
CA ASP A 7 6.55 -5.28 7.83
C ASP A 7 7.01 -3.84 7.56
N TYR A 8 6.49 -3.24 6.48
CA TYR A 8 6.66 -1.82 6.18
C TYR A 8 5.49 -1.01 6.71
N TYR A 9 5.78 0.03 7.48
CA TYR A 9 4.83 1.05 7.94
C TYR A 9 5.13 2.37 7.23
N GLU A 10 4.17 2.87 6.47
CA GLU A 10 4.40 3.92 5.48
C GLU A 10 3.56 5.17 5.76
N ASP A 11 3.97 6.31 5.19
CA ASP A 11 3.25 7.59 5.29
C ASP A 11 2.87 8.00 6.73
N LEU A 12 3.84 7.84 7.63
CA LEU A 12 3.65 8.00 9.07
C LEU A 12 3.68 9.47 9.49
N SER A 13 2.70 9.86 10.32
CA SER A 13 2.83 10.98 11.24
C SER A 13 3.57 10.55 12.52
N VAL A 14 3.84 11.53 13.39
CA VAL A 14 4.41 11.24 14.72
C VAL A 14 3.46 10.35 15.54
N ALA A 15 2.15 10.66 15.52
CA ALA A 15 1.15 9.90 16.25
C ALA A 15 1.05 8.44 15.78
N ASP A 16 1.11 8.20 14.45
CA ASP A 16 1.10 6.84 13.90
C ASP A 16 2.30 6.02 14.38
N THR A 17 3.47 6.66 14.44
CA THR A 17 4.70 6.01 14.92
C THR A 17 4.58 5.63 16.39
N GLU A 18 4.02 6.50 17.22
CA GLU A 18 3.78 6.23 18.65
C GLU A 18 2.78 5.09 18.87
N GLU A 19 1.70 5.04 18.07
CA GLU A 19 0.70 3.96 18.09
C GLU A 19 1.35 2.62 17.74
N ILE A 20 2.14 2.57 16.66
CA ILE A 20 2.82 1.36 16.19
C ILE A 20 3.75 0.83 17.30
N LEU A 21 4.61 1.69 17.86
CA LEU A 21 5.54 1.29 18.92
C LEU A 21 4.81 0.81 20.18
N THR A 22 3.71 1.47 20.55
CA THR A 22 2.91 1.09 21.72
C THR A 22 2.23 -0.27 21.52
N SER A 23 1.74 -0.53 20.31
CA SER A 23 1.09 -1.80 19.96
C SER A 23 2.09 -2.95 19.92
N LEU A 24 3.27 -2.74 19.32
CA LEU A 24 4.37 -3.70 19.33
C LEU A 24 4.83 -4.04 20.76
N LYS A 25 4.93 -3.05 21.66
CA LYS A 25 5.24 -3.27 23.08
C LYS A 25 4.20 -4.15 23.79
N LYS A 26 2.95 -4.11 23.36
CA LYS A 26 1.86 -4.96 23.88
C LYS A 26 1.84 -6.35 23.25
N GLY A 27 2.80 -6.67 22.38
CA GLY A 27 2.84 -7.93 21.62
C GLY A 27 1.78 -8.01 20.52
N GLN A 28 1.18 -6.88 20.12
CA GLN A 28 0.25 -6.81 19.01
C GLN A 28 1.01 -6.57 17.71
N GLN A 29 0.45 -7.00 16.59
CA GLN A 29 0.99 -6.71 15.26
C GLN A 29 0.13 -5.62 14.59
N PRO A 30 0.62 -4.37 14.53
CA PRO A 30 -0.08 -3.31 13.82
C PRO A 30 -0.15 -3.62 12.33
N ARG A 31 -1.20 -3.14 11.67
CA ARG A 31 -1.37 -3.31 10.23
C ARG A 31 -0.20 -2.65 9.47
N PRO A 32 0.51 -3.40 8.59
CA PRO A 32 1.50 -2.85 7.69
C PRO A 32 0.85 -2.09 6.53
N GLY A 33 1.62 -1.20 5.93
CA GLY A 33 1.23 -0.34 4.80
C GLY A 33 1.10 1.14 5.16
N PRO A 34 0.61 1.95 4.21
CA PRO A 34 0.36 3.38 4.38
C PRO A 34 -0.63 3.72 5.49
N ARG A 35 -0.37 4.80 6.23
CA ARG A 35 -1.28 5.33 7.28
C ARG A 35 -2.13 6.52 6.86
N ASN A 36 -1.84 7.14 5.71
CA ASN A 36 -2.52 8.34 5.23
C ASN A 36 -3.82 8.09 4.42
N GLY A 37 -4.35 6.87 4.43
CA GLY A 37 -5.63 6.51 3.78
C GLY A 37 -5.52 5.94 2.37
N ARG A 38 -4.34 6.01 1.73
CA ARG A 38 -4.07 5.20 0.53
C ARG A 38 -3.79 3.73 0.93
N PHE A 39 -3.85 2.81 -0.02
CA PHE A 39 -3.65 1.39 0.20
C PHE A 39 -2.23 0.94 -0.13
N ALA A 40 -1.65 1.44 -1.22
CA ALA A 40 -0.30 1.10 -1.64
C ALA A 40 0.41 2.37 -2.16
N SER A 41 0.68 2.44 -3.46
CA SER A 41 1.40 3.54 -4.08
C SER A 41 0.51 4.49 -4.88
N GLU A 42 -0.81 4.35 -4.81
CA GLU A 42 -1.70 5.23 -5.55
C GLU A 42 -1.62 6.68 -5.05
N PRO A 43 -1.95 7.66 -5.90
CA PRO A 43 -2.00 9.05 -5.46
C PRO A 43 -3.07 9.23 -4.38
N VAL A 44 -2.74 9.98 -3.32
CA VAL A 44 -3.66 10.24 -2.19
C VAL A 44 -4.96 10.94 -2.62
N GLY A 45 -4.92 11.68 -3.73
CA GLY A 45 -6.10 12.33 -4.32
C GLY A 45 -7.00 11.42 -5.16
N GLY A 46 -6.74 10.11 -5.20
CA GLY A 46 -7.44 9.14 -6.05
C GLY A 46 -6.63 8.72 -7.28
N LEU A 47 -7.10 7.67 -7.96
CA LEU A 47 -6.45 7.12 -9.14
C LEU A 47 -6.41 8.15 -10.28
N THR A 48 -5.21 8.45 -10.78
CA THR A 48 -4.99 9.32 -11.95
C THR A 48 -4.69 8.54 -13.23
N SER A 49 -4.49 7.23 -13.11
CA SER A 49 -4.20 6.29 -14.20
C SER A 49 -4.69 4.90 -13.79
N LEU A 50 -4.71 3.96 -14.73
CA LEU A 50 -5.25 2.61 -14.53
C LEU A 50 -6.70 2.63 -13.96
N THR A 51 -7.49 3.60 -14.41
CA THR A 51 -8.88 3.81 -13.98
C THR A 51 -9.88 2.95 -14.77
N GLU A 52 -9.43 2.33 -15.86
CA GLU A 52 -10.23 1.38 -16.64
C GLU A 52 -9.94 -0.05 -16.21
N GLU A 53 -10.90 -0.94 -16.46
CA GLU A 53 -10.68 -2.38 -16.35
C GLU A 53 -9.51 -2.85 -17.25
N PRO A 54 -8.68 -3.79 -16.78
CA PRO A 54 -7.58 -4.31 -17.56
C PRO A 54 -8.10 -4.99 -18.82
N LYS A 55 -7.31 -4.89 -19.90
CA LYS A 55 -7.65 -5.61 -21.14
C LYS A 55 -7.46 -7.11 -20.89
N GLY A 56 -8.45 -7.89 -21.30
CA GLY A 56 -8.44 -9.34 -21.13
C GLY A 56 -7.43 -10.06 -22.03
N PRO A 57 -7.29 -11.39 -21.88
CA PRO A 57 -6.42 -12.21 -22.71
C PRO A 57 -6.70 -12.03 -24.21
N GLY A 58 -5.65 -12.04 -25.04
CA GLY A 58 -5.75 -11.87 -26.50
C GLY A 58 -5.81 -10.42 -26.96
N PHE A 59 -5.92 -9.45 -26.05
CA PHE A 59 -5.79 -8.03 -26.41
C PHE A 59 -4.37 -7.74 -26.93
N GLY A 60 -4.30 -7.22 -28.16
CA GLY A 60 -3.01 -6.94 -28.81
C GLY A 60 -2.30 -8.18 -29.37
N LEU A 61 -2.95 -9.35 -29.41
CA LEU A 61 -2.37 -10.52 -30.06
C LEU A 61 -2.26 -10.28 -31.57
N GLN A 62 -1.03 -10.42 -32.09
CA GLN A 62 -0.76 -10.25 -33.52
C GLN A 62 -1.27 -11.44 -34.35
N ALA A 63 -1.51 -11.21 -35.64
CA ALA A 63 -1.88 -12.30 -36.55
C ALA A 63 -0.75 -13.33 -36.68
N GLY A 64 -1.09 -14.61 -36.61
CA GLY A 64 -0.16 -15.73 -36.81
C GLY A 64 0.60 -16.19 -35.56
N LEU A 65 0.21 -15.73 -34.35
CA LEU A 65 0.71 -16.21 -33.06
C LEU A 65 -0.36 -17.03 -32.33
#